data_AF-A0A7S4EB80-F1
#
_entry.id   AF-A0A7S4EB80-F1
#
_cell.length_a   1.000
_cell.length_b   1.000
_cell.length_c   1.000
_cell.angle_alpha   90.00
_cell.angle_beta   90.00
_cell.angle_gamma   90.00
#
_symmetry.space_group_name_H-M   'P 1'
#
loop_
_entity.id
_entity.type
_entity.pdbx_description
1 polymer ?
#
loop_
_entity_poly.entity_id
_entity_poly.type
_entity_poly.pdbx_seq_one_letter_code
_entity_poly.pdbx_strand_id
1 'polypeptide(L)'
;RVTCYMCGLQAGTKSIRFHHEKCAARWPATEARPLPPAVVVPAGGAALAAYNRQAAATYAAHSKRACPLCGKVVHQAPSASRTVADKLRDHLRNECPHRRGHKAKASKVSRAGGRARAERPPAEADLS
;
A
#
# COMPACT_ATOMS: atom_id res chain seq x y z
N ARG A 1 -8.23 9.60 17.36
CA ARG A 1 -7.34 10.02 16.23
C ARG A 1 -7.92 9.46 14.93
N VAL A 2 -7.66 10.10 13.79
CA VAL A 2 -8.21 9.73 12.47
C VAL A 2 -7.06 9.47 11.49
N THR A 3 -7.11 8.35 10.78
CA THR A 3 -6.09 7.96 9.82
C THR A 3 -6.37 8.57 8.44
N CYS A 4 -5.36 9.21 7.84
CA CYS A 4 -5.41 9.65 6.45
C CYS A 4 -5.27 8.45 5.50
N TYR A 5 -6.24 8.26 4.60
CA TYR A 5 -6.21 7.17 3.62
C TYR A 5 -5.12 7.35 2.54
N MET A 6 -4.58 8.57 2.36
CA MET A 6 -3.53 8.85 1.38
C MET A 6 -2.11 8.75 1.94
N CYS A 7 -1.88 9.01 3.22
CA CYS A 7 -0.51 8.98 3.74
C CYS A 7 -0.36 8.22 5.06
N GLY A 8 -1.44 7.70 5.63
CA GLY A 8 -1.40 6.95 6.88
C GLY A 8 -1.16 7.81 8.12
N LEU A 9 -1.08 9.15 7.98
CA LEU A 9 -0.91 10.05 9.13
C LEU A 9 -2.16 9.99 10.04
N GLN A 10 -1.93 9.91 11.34
CA GLN A 10 -2.98 9.98 12.35
C GLN A 10 -3.12 11.42 12.88
N ALA A 11 -4.18 12.12 12.47
CA ALA A 11 -4.47 13.48 12.92
C ALA A 11 -5.67 13.52 13.87
N GLY A 12 -5.99 14.71 14.39
CA GLY A 12 -7.24 14.95 15.12
C GLY A 12 -8.43 14.99 14.17
N THR A 13 -9.64 14.72 14.66
CA THR A 13 -10.88 14.76 13.86
C THR A 13 -11.15 16.12 13.21
N LYS A 14 -10.74 17.22 13.86
CA LYS A 14 -10.86 18.58 13.31
C LYS A 14 -9.77 18.89 12.28
N SER A 15 -8.53 18.45 12.53
CA SER A 15 -7.38 18.77 11.67
C SER A 15 -7.24 17.86 10.46
N ILE A 16 -7.85 16.67 10.47
CA ILE A 16 -7.76 15.71 9.37
C ILE A 16 -8.37 16.24 8.06
N ARG A 17 -9.42 17.07 8.13
CA ARG A 17 -10.04 17.67 6.94
C ARG A 17 -9.06 18.56 6.18
N PHE A 18 -8.46 19.52 6.89
CA PHE A 18 -7.40 20.38 6.33
C PHE A 18 -6.18 19.58 5.87
N HIS A 19 -5.85 18.50 6.59
CA HIS A 19 -4.79 17.60 6.16
C HIS A 19 -5.13 16.91 4.84
N HIS A 20 -6.36 16.40 4.65
CA HIS A 20 -6.76 15.74 3.41
C HIS A 20 -6.63 16.67 2.20
N GLU A 21 -7.04 17.94 2.33
CA GLU A 21 -6.90 18.94 1.27
C GLU A 21 -5.43 19.18 0.92
N LYS A 22 -4.60 19.50 1.92
CA LYS A 22 -3.16 19.72 1.71
C LYS A 22 -2.44 18.47 1.20
N CYS A 23 -2.86 17.31 1.67
CA CYS A 23 -2.32 16.02 1.25
C CYS A 23 -2.71 15.75 -0.21
N ALA A 24 -3.97 15.94 -0.61
CA ALA A 24 -4.40 15.79 -1.98
C ALA A 24 -3.68 16.76 -2.93
N ALA A 25 -3.52 18.02 -2.54
CA ALA A 25 -2.78 19.02 -3.31
C ALA A 25 -1.30 18.65 -3.53
N ARG A 26 -0.70 17.88 -2.60
CA ARG A 26 0.68 17.42 -2.71
C ARG A 26 0.85 16.25 -3.69
N TRP A 27 -0.23 15.57 -4.06
CA TRP A 27 -0.18 14.36 -4.88
C TRP A 27 -1.01 14.55 -6.16
N PRO A 28 -0.42 15.05 -7.25
CA PRO A 28 -1.13 15.20 -8.53
C PRO A 28 -1.59 13.85 -9.11
N ALA A 29 -2.65 13.89 -9.92
CA ALA A 29 -3.44 12.76 -10.45
C ALA A 29 -2.67 11.67 -11.23
N THR A 30 -1.38 11.87 -11.50
CA THR A 30 -0.51 10.90 -12.19
C THR A 30 -0.26 9.63 -11.38
N GLU A 31 -0.27 9.72 -10.06
CA GLU A 31 -0.36 8.57 -9.17
C GLU A 31 -1.85 8.26 -8.99
N ALA A 32 -2.47 7.56 -9.94
CA ALA A 32 -3.87 7.12 -9.90
C ALA A 32 -4.19 6.41 -8.58
N ARG A 33 -4.49 7.21 -7.55
CA ARG A 33 -4.78 6.80 -6.20
C ARG A 33 -6.28 6.95 -6.09
N PRO A 34 -7.03 5.86 -5.80
CA PRO A 34 -8.48 5.96 -5.72
C PRO A 34 -8.79 7.06 -4.71
N LEU A 35 -9.42 8.13 -5.18
CA LEU A 35 -10.07 9.12 -4.33
C LEU A 35 -11.23 8.38 -3.66
N PRO A 36 -11.19 8.05 -2.36
CA PRO A 36 -12.37 7.62 -1.66
C PRO A 36 -13.23 8.85 -1.38
N PRO A 37 -14.56 8.65 -1.29
CA PRO A 37 -15.58 9.69 -1.42
C PRO A 37 -15.48 10.76 -0.33
N ALA A 38 -16.07 11.92 -0.63
CA ALA A 38 -16.20 13.09 0.25
C ALA A 38 -16.27 12.69 1.74
N VAL A 39 -15.24 13.09 2.49
CA VAL A 39 -14.93 12.51 3.81
C VAL A 39 -15.88 13.03 4.88
N VAL A 40 -16.99 12.33 5.10
CA VAL A 40 -17.74 12.45 6.35
C VAL A 40 -16.98 11.66 7.41
N VAL A 41 -16.05 12.32 8.11
CA VAL A 41 -15.36 11.73 9.27
C VAL A 41 -16.40 11.56 10.39
N PRO A 42 -16.63 10.34 10.90
CA PRO A 42 -17.58 10.12 11.98
C PRO A 42 -17.17 10.86 13.26
N ALA A 43 -18.14 11.33 14.04
CA ALA A 43 -17.90 12.07 15.27
C ALA A 43 -17.21 11.22 16.36
N GLY A 44 -17.27 9.88 16.29
CA GLY A 44 -16.62 8.99 17.25
C GLY A 44 -17.13 7.54 17.19
N GLY A 45 -16.78 6.77 18.22
CA GLY A 45 -17.31 5.42 18.45
C GLY A 45 -16.89 4.37 17.41
N ALA A 46 -17.72 3.33 17.28
CA ALA A 46 -17.48 2.19 16.39
C ALA A 46 -17.33 2.60 14.91
N ALA A 47 -18.08 3.62 14.48
CA ALA A 47 -17.99 4.17 13.13
C ALA A 47 -16.60 4.76 12.84
N LEU A 48 -16.00 5.47 13.80
CA LEU A 48 -14.65 6.01 13.66
C LEU A 48 -13.59 4.90 13.56
N ALA A 49 -13.77 3.81 14.32
CA ALA A 49 -12.89 2.65 14.24
C ALA A 49 -12.98 1.96 12.88
N ALA A 50 -14.19 1.79 12.33
CA ALA A 50 -14.41 1.26 10.99
C ALA A 50 -13.77 2.14 9.91
N TYR A 51 -13.97 3.45 9.99
CA TYR A 51 -13.31 4.43 9.10
C TYR A 51 -11.78 4.28 9.16
N ASN A 52 -11.20 4.24 10.35
CA ASN A 52 -9.74 4.13 10.51
C ASN A 52 -9.19 2.83 9.94
N ARG A 53 -9.90 1.70 10.08
CA ARG A 53 -9.52 0.42 9.46
C ARG A 53 -9.56 0.50 7.94
N GLN A 54 -10.63 1.05 7.37
CA GLN A 54 -10.75 1.22 5.92
C GLN A 54 -9.66 2.16 5.39
N ALA A 55 -9.42 3.29 6.05
CA ALA A 55 -8.36 4.22 5.68
C ALA A 55 -6.97 3.57 5.74
N ALA A 56 -6.70 2.76 6.76
CA ALA A 56 -5.47 2.00 6.88
C ALA A 56 -5.31 0.93 5.78
N ALA A 57 -6.39 0.22 5.44
CA ALA A 57 -6.39 -0.76 4.36
C ALA A 57 -6.13 -0.12 3.01
N THR A 58 -6.80 1.00 2.72
CA THR A 58 -6.53 1.81 1.53
C THR A 58 -5.07 2.22 1.52
N TYR A 59 -4.55 2.85 2.58
CA TYR A 59 -3.12 3.21 2.71
C TYR A 59 -2.16 2.04 2.46
N ALA A 60 -2.45 0.87 3.01
CA ALA A 60 -1.61 -0.30 2.82
C ALA A 60 -1.53 -0.74 1.35
N ALA A 61 -2.63 -0.62 0.60
CA ALA A 61 -2.70 -1.04 -0.80
C ALA A 61 -1.77 -0.26 -1.73
N HIS A 62 -1.49 1.01 -1.44
CA HIS A 62 -0.69 1.88 -2.32
C HIS A 62 0.52 2.55 -1.68
N SER A 63 0.74 2.34 -0.39
CA SER A 63 1.97 2.79 0.28
C SER A 63 3.19 1.96 -0.11
N LYS A 64 3.06 0.89 -0.91
CA LYS A 64 4.15 -0.03 -1.23
C LYS A 64 4.23 -0.23 -2.74
N ARG A 65 5.44 -0.17 -3.30
CA ARG A 65 5.72 -0.59 -4.68
C ARG A 65 6.97 -1.46 -4.69
N ALA A 66 6.95 -2.54 -5.45
CA ALA A 66 8.10 -3.43 -5.62
C ALA A 66 8.93 -3.01 -6.84
N CYS A 67 10.25 -3.13 -6.73
CA CYS A 67 11.14 -3.00 -7.88
C CYS A 67 10.98 -4.20 -8.82
N PRO A 68 10.69 -4.00 -10.12
CA PRO A 68 10.53 -5.09 -11.07
C PRO A 68 11.82 -5.85 -11.37
N LEU A 69 13.00 -5.27 -11.04
CA LEU A 69 14.30 -5.86 -11.36
C LEU A 69 14.87 -6.71 -10.22
N CYS A 70 14.65 -6.27 -8.97
CA CYS A 70 15.31 -6.87 -7.80
C CYS A 70 14.34 -7.30 -6.70
N GLY A 71 13.04 -7.02 -6.85
CA GLY A 71 12.00 -7.35 -5.87
C GLY A 71 12.01 -6.47 -4.62
N LYS A 72 12.95 -5.52 -4.47
CA LYS A 72 12.99 -4.64 -3.29
C LYS A 72 11.71 -3.80 -3.20
N VAL A 73 11.04 -3.88 -2.06
CA VAL A 73 9.83 -3.08 -1.78
C VAL A 73 10.25 -1.73 -1.20
N VAL A 74 9.77 -0.65 -1.82
CA VAL A 74 9.87 0.70 -1.26
C VAL A 74 8.54 1.08 -0.63
N HIS A 75 8.62 1.78 0.50
CA HIS A 75 7.47 2.16 1.30
C HIS A 75 7.30 3.68 1.34
N GLN A 76 6.06 4.15 1.20
CA GLN A 76 5.66 5.49 1.63
C GLN A 76 5.70 5.52 3.16
N ALA A 77 6.33 6.54 3.73
CA ALA A 77 6.25 6.78 5.16
C ALA A 77 5.19 7.85 5.41
N PRO A 78 4.47 7.80 6.54
CA PRO A 78 3.57 8.87 6.93
C PRO A 78 4.33 10.19 6.96
N SER A 79 3.73 11.25 6.41
CA SER A 79 4.29 12.60 6.29
C SER A 79 5.50 12.80 5.37
N ALA A 80 6.06 11.75 4.75
CA ALA A 80 7.21 11.89 3.85
C ALA A 80 6.95 12.86 2.69
N SER A 81 7.94 13.70 2.38
CA SER A 81 7.90 14.63 1.25
C SER A 81 7.98 13.93 -0.11
N ARG A 82 8.58 12.73 -0.17
CA ARG A 82 8.71 11.91 -1.38
C ARG A 82 7.64 10.82 -1.45
N THR A 83 7.03 10.61 -2.62
CA THR A 83 6.08 9.52 -2.88
C THR A 83 6.78 8.15 -2.84
N VAL A 84 5.99 7.08 -2.78
CA VAL A 84 6.49 5.72 -3.04
C VAL A 84 7.03 5.56 -4.46
N ALA A 85 6.47 6.27 -5.44
CA ALA A 85 6.94 6.26 -6.82
C ALA A 85 8.27 7.00 -6.98
N ASP A 86 8.49 8.12 -6.28
CA ASP A 86 9.76 8.84 -6.26
C ASP A 86 10.85 7.97 -5.66
N LYS A 87 10.55 7.32 -4.54
CA LYS A 87 11.47 6.35 -3.92
C LYS A 87 11.76 5.19 -4.86
N LEU A 88 10.77 4.72 -5.62
CA LEU A 88 10.98 3.68 -6.61
C LEU A 88 11.87 4.19 -7.75
N ARG A 89 11.69 5.43 -8.22
CA ARG A 89 12.52 6.05 -9.26
C ARG A 89 13.96 6.24 -8.79
N ASP A 90 14.16 6.74 -7.57
CA ASP A 90 15.46 6.89 -6.92
C ASP A 90 16.16 5.53 -6.83
N HIS A 91 15.43 4.52 -6.32
CA HIS A 91 15.93 3.16 -6.24
C HIS A 91 16.34 2.63 -7.62
N LEU A 92 15.44 2.70 -8.60
CA LEU A 92 15.70 2.23 -9.95
C LEU A 92 16.95 2.89 -10.51
N ARG A 93 17.05 4.22 -10.46
CA ARG A 93 18.15 4.98 -11.07
C ARG A 93 19.49 4.76 -10.36
N ASN A 94 19.49 4.78 -9.03
CA ASN A 94 20.70 4.98 -8.23
C ASN A 94 21.10 3.79 -7.38
N GLU A 95 20.14 3.06 -6.83
CA GLU A 95 20.41 2.06 -5.80
C GLU A 95 20.23 0.63 -6.29
N CYS A 96 19.58 0.41 -7.44
CA CYS A 96 19.28 -0.92 -7.94
C CYS A 96 20.56 -1.58 -8.48
N PRO A 97 21.08 -2.62 -7.80
CA PRO A 97 22.31 -3.30 -8.23
C PRO A 97 22.11 -4.08 -9.53
N HIS A 98 20.87 -4.31 -9.93
CA HIS A 98 20.50 -4.98 -11.17
C HIS A 98 20.36 -4.01 -12.36
N ARG A 99 20.31 -2.69 -12.13
CA ARG A 99 20.26 -1.68 -13.21
C ARG A 99 21.66 -1.20 -13.62
N ARG A 100 22.59 -1.07 -12.67
CA ARG A 100 24.01 -0.80 -12.95
C ARG A 100 24.73 -2.13 -12.85
N GLY A 101 24.98 -2.78 -13.98
CA GLY A 101 25.45 -4.17 -14.06
C GLY A 101 26.68 -4.48 -13.22
N HIS A 102 26.50 -4.81 -11.95
CA HIS A 102 27.52 -5.39 -11.09
C HIS A 102 26.92 -6.44 -10.16
N LYS A 103 27.17 -7.69 -10.59
CA LYS A 103 27.17 -8.98 -9.87
C LYS A 103 25.92 -9.26 -9.04
N ALA A 104 25.01 -10.03 -9.66
CA ALA A 104 24.06 -10.88 -8.95
C ALA A 104 24.77 -11.59 -7.79
N LYS A 105 24.49 -11.17 -6.56
CA LYS A 105 24.67 -12.06 -5.41
C LYS A 105 23.59 -13.11 -5.61
N ALA A 106 23.98 -14.33 -5.98
CA ALA A 106 23.09 -15.46 -6.10
C ALA A 106 22.27 -15.57 -4.81
N SER A 107 20.99 -15.22 -4.89
CA SER A 107 20.06 -15.44 -3.79
C SER A 107 20.00 -16.94 -3.55
N LYS A 108 20.47 -17.39 -2.37
CA LYS A 108 20.26 -18.74 -1.87
C LYS A 108 18.74 -19.01 -1.88
N VAL A 109 18.25 -19.70 -2.91
CA VAL A 109 16.96 -20.37 -2.87
C VAL A 109 17.08 -21.44 -1.79
N SER A 110 16.54 -21.13 -0.61
CA SER A 110 16.25 -22.16 0.37
C SER A 110 15.01 -22.88 -0.13
N ARG A 111 15.20 -24.08 -0.69
CA ARG A 111 14.12 -25.00 -1.02
C ARG A 111 13.46 -25.43 0.28
N ALA A 112 12.37 -24.78 0.66
CA ALA A 112 11.41 -25.34 1.60
C ALA A 112 10.29 -25.97 0.77
N GLY A 113 10.43 -27.27 0.52
CA GLY A 113 9.36 -28.08 -0.07
C GLY A 113 8.22 -28.22 0.93
N GLY A 114 7.05 -27.69 0.57
CA GLY A 114 5.78 -27.97 1.24
C GLY A 114 4.79 -28.44 0.19
N ARG A 115 4.49 -29.74 0.16
CA ARG A 115 3.49 -30.34 -0.72
C ARG A 115 2.11 -29.79 -0.36
N ALA A 116 1.47 -29.06 -1.27
CA ALA A 116 0.05 -28.74 -1.16
C ALA A 116 -0.76 -30.02 -1.40
N ARG A 117 -1.58 -30.41 -0.43
CA ARG A 117 -2.58 -31.47 -0.59
C ARG A 117 -3.78 -30.83 -1.30
N ALA A 118 -4.10 -31.32 -2.49
CA ALA A 118 -5.28 -30.88 -3.23
C ALA A 118 -6.56 -31.30 -2.47
N GLU A 119 -7.37 -30.33 -2.07
CA GLU A 119 -8.74 -30.57 -1.64
C GLU A 119 -9.62 -30.74 -2.89
N ARG A 120 -10.40 -31.81 -2.91
CA ARG A 120 -11.28 -32.22 -4.01
C ARG A 120 -12.62 -31.50 -3.85
N PRO A 121 -13.21 -30.89 -4.90
CA PRO A 121 -14.56 -30.33 -4.78
C PRO A 121 -15.61 -31.46 -4.62
N PRO A 122 -16.70 -31.24 -3.87
CA PRO A 122 -17.81 -32.18 -3.78
C PRO A 122 -18.59 -32.22 -5.10
N ALA A 123 -19.06 -33.43 -5.46
CA ALA A 123 -19.78 -33.72 -6.68
C ALA A 123 -21.21 -33.19 -6.66
N GLU A 124 -21.64 -32.74 -7.83
CA GLU A 124 -22.95 -32.20 -8.19
C GLU A 124 -24.10 -33.16 -7.81
N ALA A 125 -25.22 -32.59 -7.35
CA ALA A 125 -26.44 -33.30 -7.01
C ALA A 125 -27.26 -33.65 -8.27
N ASP A 126 -27.51 -34.95 -8.45
CA ASP A 126 -28.48 -35.49 -9.39
C ASP A 126 -29.88 -35.43 -8.74
N LEU A 127 -30.74 -34.55 -9.24
CA LEU A 127 -32.17 -34.49 -8.94
C LEU A 127 -32.91 -35.00 -10.18
N SER A 128 -33.35 -36.26 -10.11
CA SER A 128 -34.51 -36.78 -10.83
C SER A 128 -35.74 -36.74 -9.93
#